data_AF-A0A9X5EBU0-F1
#
_entry.id   AF-A0A9X5EBU0-F1
#
_cell.length_a   1.000
_cell.length_b   1.000
_cell.length_c   1.000
_cell.angle_alpha   90.00
_cell.angle_beta   90.00
_cell.angle_gamma   90.00
#
_symmetry.space_group_name_H-M   'P 1'
#
loop_
_entity.id
_entity.type
_entity.pdbx_description
1 polymer ?
#
loop_
_entity_poly.entity_id
_entity_poly.type
_entity_poly.pdbx_seq_one_letter_code
_entity_poly.pdbx_strand_id
1 'polypeptide(L)'
;MNPIVKAHSQPWHVILRTIMMLLCLVPISTIAQDFQRGLRNYQAIVNGQKRLDSLSPDEQREVILVYRATKDVQDDTGSTECQSAREEAGAAANESLGYAKRYMQCLENGDLSEDCSSEFRRVKNAQGDYEGAVLSVRSECQ
;
A
#
# COMPACT_ATOMS: atom_id res chain seq x y z
N MET A 1 46.04 -13.80 -55.60
CA MET A 1 46.54 -13.13 -54.38
C MET A 1 45.34 -12.53 -53.66
N ASN A 2 45.18 -12.89 -52.39
CA ASN A 2 44.06 -12.58 -51.48
C ASN A 2 44.43 -11.32 -50.63
N PRO A 3 43.64 -10.87 -49.63
CA PRO A 3 42.42 -10.05 -49.67
C PRO A 3 42.57 -8.75 -48.81
N ILE A 4 41.67 -7.77 -48.88
CA ILE A 4 41.37 -6.91 -47.71
C ILE A 4 39.87 -6.58 -47.69
N VAL A 5 39.11 -7.41 -47.00
CA VAL A 5 37.78 -7.06 -46.49
C VAL A 5 37.99 -6.13 -45.30
N LYS A 6 37.63 -4.84 -45.44
CA LYS A 6 37.59 -3.91 -44.29
C LYS A 6 36.41 -4.32 -43.40
N ALA A 7 36.72 -5.00 -42.30
CA ALA A 7 35.79 -5.26 -41.22
C ALA A 7 35.43 -3.92 -40.53
N HIS A 8 34.19 -3.47 -40.70
CA HIS A 8 33.60 -2.42 -39.89
C HIS A 8 33.28 -3.00 -38.51
N SER A 9 34.17 -2.82 -37.54
CA SER A 9 33.93 -3.20 -36.14
C SER A 9 32.95 -2.22 -35.50
N GLN A 10 31.68 -2.62 -35.40
CA GLN A 10 30.63 -1.89 -34.69
C GLN A 10 30.94 -1.77 -33.17
N PRO A 11 30.66 -0.62 -32.53
CA PRO A 11 31.02 -0.35 -31.13
C PRO A 11 29.96 -0.87 -30.14
N TRP A 12 29.54 -2.13 -30.26
CA TRP A 12 28.54 -2.72 -29.34
C TRP A 12 29.05 -2.74 -27.90
N HIS A 13 30.36 -2.87 -27.69
CA HIS A 13 30.96 -2.92 -26.36
C HIS A 13 30.89 -1.60 -25.58
N VAL A 14 30.84 -0.46 -26.28
CA VAL A 14 30.73 0.85 -25.63
C VAL A 14 29.29 1.06 -25.16
N ILE A 15 28.32 0.75 -26.02
CA ILE A 15 26.88 0.89 -25.72
C ILE A 15 26.45 -0.08 -24.60
N LEU A 16 26.97 -1.32 -24.59
CA LEU A 16 26.66 -2.28 -23.52
C LEU A 16 27.18 -1.81 -22.16
N ARG A 17 28.37 -1.18 -22.12
CA ARG A 17 28.98 -0.70 -20.87
C ARG A 17 28.24 0.49 -20.28
N THR A 18 27.73 1.41 -21.09
CA THR A 18 26.91 2.52 -20.61
C THR A 18 25.53 2.07 -20.13
N ILE A 19 24.90 1.09 -20.80
CA ILE A 19 23.61 0.54 -20.35
C ILE A 19 23.76 -0.21 -19.00
N MET A 20 24.86 -0.93 -18.79
CA MET A 20 25.10 -1.66 -17.55
C MET A 20 25.40 -0.74 -16.35
N MET A 21 25.98 0.44 -16.56
CA MET A 21 26.19 1.45 -15.50
C MET A 21 24.93 2.24 -15.15
N LEU A 22 23.99 2.43 -16.09
CA LEU A 22 22.72 3.13 -15.83
C LEU A 22 21.71 2.29 -15.02
N LEU A 23 21.91 0.97 -14.94
CA LEU A 23 21.04 0.03 -14.23
C LEU A 23 21.32 -0.12 -12.72
N CYS A 24 22.39 0.51 -12.20
CA CYS A 24 22.78 0.39 -10.79
C CYS A 24 22.33 1.56 -9.88
N LEU A 25 21.53 2.50 -10.38
CA LEU A 25 21.02 3.65 -9.62
C LEU A 25 19.52 3.57 -9.34
N VAL A 26 18.95 2.36 -9.26
CA VAL A 26 17.63 2.21 -8.67
C VAL A 26 17.84 2.06 -7.16
N PRO A 27 17.44 3.04 -6.32
CA PRO A 27 17.38 2.79 -4.89
C PRO A 27 16.37 1.68 -4.69
N ILE A 28 16.86 0.47 -4.37
CA ILE A 28 16.02 -0.62 -3.95
C ILE A 28 15.54 -0.23 -2.55
N SER A 29 14.43 0.49 -2.47
CA SER A 29 13.68 0.62 -1.23
C SER A 29 13.19 -0.77 -0.89
N THR A 30 13.95 -1.52 -0.09
CA THR A 30 13.45 -2.79 0.39
C THR A 30 12.47 -2.48 1.52
N ILE A 31 11.18 -2.61 1.22
CA ILE A 31 10.08 -2.54 2.19
C ILE A 31 10.42 -3.33 3.46
N ALA A 32 11.15 -4.44 3.32
CA ALA A 32 11.68 -5.24 4.42
C ALA A 32 12.67 -4.49 5.32
N GLN A 33 13.62 -3.71 4.78
CA GLN A 33 14.55 -2.90 5.59
C GLN A 33 13.84 -1.75 6.30
N ASP A 34 12.92 -1.07 5.63
CA ASP A 34 12.15 0.03 6.23
C ASP A 34 11.25 -0.50 7.36
N PHE A 35 10.61 -1.65 7.16
CA PHE A 35 9.83 -2.31 8.20
C PHE A 35 10.69 -2.75 9.40
N GLN A 36 11.86 -3.35 9.14
CA GLN A 36 12.80 -3.71 10.21
C GLN A 36 13.33 -2.49 10.98
N ARG A 37 13.56 -1.37 10.29
CA ARG A 37 13.92 -0.09 10.91
C ARG A 37 12.78 0.42 11.78
N GLY A 38 11.55 0.41 11.27
CA GLY A 38 10.33 0.73 12.01
C GLY A 38 10.18 -0.10 13.29
N LEU A 39 10.40 -1.42 13.23
CA LEU A 39 10.32 -2.32 14.38
C LEU A 39 11.31 -1.95 15.48
N ARG A 40 12.57 -1.70 15.12
CA ARG A 40 13.61 -1.28 16.07
C ARG A 40 13.28 0.07 16.72
N ASN A 41 12.84 1.03 15.92
CA ASN A 41 12.46 2.35 16.42
C ASN A 41 11.22 2.26 17.33
N TYR A 42 10.23 1.43 16.98
CA TYR A 42 9.05 1.16 17.80
C TYR A 42 9.43 0.60 19.18
N GLN A 43 10.25 -0.46 19.21
CA GLN A 43 10.73 -1.06 20.46
C GLN A 43 11.50 -0.05 21.34
N ALA A 44 12.39 0.75 20.74
CA ALA A 44 13.13 1.78 21.47
C ALA A 44 12.21 2.88 22.05
N ILE A 45 11.13 3.24 21.35
CA ILE A 45 10.14 4.20 21.85
C ILE A 45 9.35 3.62 23.02
N VAL A 46 8.82 2.41 22.88
CA VAL A 46 8.03 1.75 23.94
C VAL A 46 8.87 1.52 25.20
N ASN A 47 10.16 1.24 25.05
CA ASN A 47 11.09 1.09 26.17
C ASN A 47 11.62 2.43 26.72
N GLY A 48 11.13 3.57 26.23
CA GLY A 48 11.54 4.91 26.68
C GLY A 48 12.96 5.32 26.28
N GLN A 49 13.62 4.56 25.41
CA GLN A 49 14.99 4.81 24.95
C GLN A 49 15.05 5.87 23.84
N LYS A 50 13.93 6.11 23.16
CA LYS A 50 13.82 7.08 22.06
C LYS A 50 12.47 7.80 22.12
N ARG A 51 12.40 9.04 21.62
CA ARG A 51 11.14 9.77 21.50
C ARG A 51 10.71 9.84 20.04
N LEU A 52 9.40 9.75 19.77
CA LEU A 52 8.87 9.75 18.41
C LEU A 52 9.22 11.03 17.63
N ASP A 53 9.22 12.18 18.29
CA ASP A 53 9.56 13.49 17.73
C ASP A 53 11.05 13.64 17.40
N SER A 54 11.90 12.75 17.90
CA SER A 54 13.33 12.71 17.54
C SER A 54 13.62 11.96 16.23
N LEU A 55 12.60 11.34 15.63
CA LEU A 55 12.70 10.61 14.37
C LEU A 55 12.49 11.52 13.16
N SER A 56 13.09 11.16 12.04
CA SER A 56 12.75 11.74 10.74
C SER A 56 11.29 11.42 10.35
N PRO A 57 10.66 12.21 9.46
CA PRO A 57 9.28 11.97 9.04
C PRO A 57 9.02 10.58 8.42
N ASP A 58 10.03 9.98 7.78
CA ASP A 58 9.92 8.65 7.18
C ASP A 58 9.96 7.55 8.26
N GLU A 59 10.87 7.68 9.21
CA GLU A 59 10.93 6.77 10.36
C GLU A 59 9.70 6.86 11.26
N GLN A 60 9.11 8.05 11.42
CA GLN A 60 7.84 8.20 12.12
C GLN A 60 6.72 7.41 11.43
N ARG A 61 6.65 7.50 10.10
CA ARG A 61 5.68 6.74 9.30
C ARG A 61 5.88 5.23 9.47
N GLU A 62 7.12 4.76 9.46
CA GLU A 62 7.44 3.34 9.70
C GLU A 62 7.00 2.87 11.09
N VAL A 63 7.26 3.66 12.14
CA VAL A 63 6.85 3.34 13.51
C VAL A 63 5.32 3.29 13.62
N ILE A 64 4.60 4.21 12.97
CA ILE A 64 3.13 4.21 12.96
C ILE A 64 2.59 2.95 12.28
N LEU A 65 3.20 2.50 11.18
CA LEU A 65 2.80 1.26 10.50
C LEU A 65 2.99 0.04 11.41
N VAL A 66 4.11 -0.04 12.14
CA VAL A 66 4.35 -1.11 13.12
C VAL A 66 3.37 -1.04 14.29
N TYR A 67 3.10 0.16 14.82
CA TYR A 67 2.11 0.34 15.89
C TYR A 67 0.72 -0.15 15.47
N ARG A 68 0.28 0.17 14.25
CA ARG A 68 -1.00 -0.31 13.72
C ARG A 68 -1.02 -1.83 13.61
N ALA A 69 0.00 -2.42 12.98
CA ALA A 69 0.09 -3.88 12.84
C ALA A 69 0.12 -4.60 14.21
N THR A 70 0.82 -4.05 15.20
CA THR A 70 0.88 -4.63 16.56
C THR A 70 -0.42 -4.43 17.33
N LYS A 71 -1.11 -3.30 17.16
CA LYS A 71 -2.45 -3.07 17.70
C LYS A 71 -3.45 -4.05 17.11
N ASP A 72 -3.42 -4.28 15.80
CA ASP A 72 -4.30 -5.22 15.12
C ASP A 72 -4.11 -6.65 15.67
N VAL A 73 -2.87 -7.05 15.97
CA VAL A 73 -2.55 -8.34 16.61
C VAL A 73 -2.95 -8.38 18.09
N GLN A 74 -2.81 -7.28 18.83
CA GLN A 74 -3.25 -7.23 20.24
C GLN A 74 -4.76 -7.34 20.37
N ASP A 75 -5.49 -6.67 19.48
CA ASP A 75 -6.95 -6.73 19.45
C ASP A 75 -7.48 -8.08 18.93
N ASP A 76 -6.63 -8.95 18.37
CA ASP A 76 -6.93 -10.36 18.08
C ASP A 76 -7.04 -11.22 19.36
N THR A 77 -6.70 -10.65 20.52
CA THR A 77 -7.11 -11.19 21.84
C THR A 77 -8.42 -10.59 22.36
N GLY A 78 -9.08 -9.73 21.57
CA GLY A 78 -10.42 -9.24 21.83
C GLY A 78 -11.48 -10.34 21.73
N SER A 79 -12.69 -10.07 22.23
CA SER A 79 -13.79 -11.02 22.16
C SER A 79 -14.04 -11.47 20.72
N THR A 80 -14.58 -12.68 20.53
CA THR A 80 -14.95 -13.22 19.21
C THR A 80 -15.84 -12.27 18.42
N GLU A 81 -16.62 -11.46 19.12
CA GLU A 81 -17.50 -10.42 18.59
C GLU A 81 -16.70 -9.24 18.02
N CYS A 82 -15.64 -8.78 18.71
CA CYS A 82 -14.75 -7.76 18.19
C CYS A 82 -14.01 -8.22 16.93
N GLN A 83 -13.52 -9.47 16.92
CA GLN A 83 -12.86 -10.04 15.75
C GLN A 83 -13.82 -10.12 14.56
N SER A 84 -15.02 -10.65 14.78
CA SER A 84 -16.06 -10.74 13.74
C SER A 84 -16.45 -9.36 13.20
N ALA A 85 -16.60 -8.36 14.09
CA ALA A 85 -16.92 -6.99 13.68
C ALA A 85 -15.81 -6.38 12.81
N ARG A 86 -14.54 -6.68 13.09
CA ARG A 86 -13.41 -6.23 12.26
C ARG A 86 -13.38 -6.88 10.89
N GLU A 87 -13.62 -8.19 10.83
CA GLU A 87 -13.72 -8.91 9.56
C GLU A 87 -14.86 -8.35 8.69
N GLU A 88 -16.03 -8.11 9.28
CA GLU A 88 -17.17 -7.50 8.61
C GLU A 88 -16.84 -6.08 8.10
N ALA A 89 -16.23 -5.23 8.93
CA ALA A 89 -15.80 -3.90 8.51
C ALA A 89 -14.75 -3.95 7.38
N GLY A 90 -13.85 -4.92 7.41
CA GLY A 90 -12.88 -5.16 6.34
C GLY A 90 -13.55 -5.60 5.03
N ALA A 91 -14.55 -6.48 5.10
CA ALA A 91 -15.33 -6.92 3.95
C ALA A 91 -16.12 -5.75 3.33
N ALA A 92 -16.83 -4.96 4.15
CA ALA A 92 -17.59 -3.79 3.72
C ALA A 92 -16.70 -2.71 3.08
N ALA A 93 -15.48 -2.51 3.61
CA ALA A 93 -14.50 -1.62 3.02
C ALA A 93 -14.06 -2.08 1.62
N ASN A 94 -13.78 -3.38 1.46
CA ASN A 94 -13.39 -3.95 0.17
C ASN A 94 -14.51 -3.86 -0.87
N GLU A 95 -15.76 -4.09 -0.45
CA GLU A 95 -16.93 -3.95 -1.32
C GLU A 95 -17.13 -2.49 -1.75
N SER A 96 -17.04 -1.54 -0.82
CA SER A 96 -17.09 -0.09 -1.10
C SER A 96 -16.04 0.31 -2.12
N LEU A 97 -14.80 -0.18 -1.98
CA LEU A 97 -13.73 0.05 -2.93
C LEU A 97 -14.04 -0.56 -4.31
N GLY A 98 -14.67 -1.74 -4.35
CA GLY A 98 -15.11 -2.39 -5.58
C GLY A 98 -16.13 -1.57 -6.35
N TYR A 99 -17.18 -1.06 -5.68
CA TYR A 99 -18.16 -0.17 -6.31
C TYR A 99 -17.54 1.17 -6.70
N ALA A 100 -16.65 1.75 -5.88
CA ALA A 100 -16.00 3.01 -6.19
C ALA A 100 -15.16 2.90 -7.48
N LYS A 101 -14.43 1.80 -7.66
CA LYS A 101 -13.68 1.52 -8.89
C LYS A 101 -14.58 1.43 -10.12
N ARG A 102 -15.71 0.72 -10.02
CA ARG A 102 -16.69 0.64 -11.13
C ARG A 102 -17.29 1.99 -11.46
N TYR A 103 -17.63 2.78 -10.43
CA TYR A 103 -18.14 4.13 -10.62
C TYR A 103 -17.13 5.03 -11.33
N MET A 104 -15.86 5.01 -10.89
CA MET A 104 -14.78 5.76 -11.56
C MET A 104 -14.60 5.31 -13.02
N GLN A 105 -14.59 4.00 -13.29
CA GLN A 105 -14.50 3.47 -14.65
C GLN A 105 -15.68 3.91 -15.53
N CYS A 106 -16.90 3.96 -14.98
CA CYS A 106 -18.05 4.47 -15.70
C CYS A 106 -17.86 5.94 -16.07
N LEU A 107 -17.38 6.78 -15.14
CA LEU A 107 -17.09 8.18 -15.41
C LEU A 107 -15.99 8.38 -16.45
N GLU A 108 -14.95 7.54 -16.42
CA GLU A 108 -13.82 7.59 -17.35
C GLU A 108 -14.21 7.17 -18.78
N ASN A 109 -15.07 6.15 -18.91
CA ASN A 109 -15.50 5.62 -20.20
C ASN A 109 -16.73 6.33 -20.78
N GLY A 110 -17.32 7.26 -20.05
CA GLY A 110 -18.65 7.81 -20.32
C GLY A 110 -18.82 8.32 -21.75
N ASP A 111 -19.61 7.59 -22.54
CA ASP A 111 -19.97 7.93 -23.93
C ASP A 111 -21.27 8.78 -24.02
N LEU A 112 -21.68 9.38 -22.90
CA LEU A 112 -22.93 10.13 -22.71
C LEU A 112 -24.21 9.28 -22.79
N SER A 113 -24.13 7.95 -22.97
CA SER A 113 -25.29 7.05 -22.93
C SER A 113 -25.55 6.47 -21.54
N GLU A 114 -24.51 6.31 -20.71
CA GLU A 114 -24.62 5.92 -19.30
C GLU A 114 -24.32 7.11 -18.37
N ASP A 115 -25.24 7.38 -17.44
CA ASP A 115 -25.12 8.49 -16.47
C ASP A 115 -24.46 8.08 -15.14
N CYS A 116 -23.96 6.84 -15.07
CA CYS A 116 -23.29 6.23 -13.91
C CYS A 116 -24.10 6.26 -12.61
N SER A 117 -25.40 6.57 -12.66
CA SER A 117 -26.23 6.76 -11.46
C SER A 117 -26.44 5.46 -10.67
N SER A 118 -26.48 4.32 -11.36
CA SER A 118 -26.55 2.98 -10.75
C SER A 118 -25.31 2.68 -9.91
N GLU A 119 -24.12 2.89 -10.46
CA GLU A 119 -22.85 2.63 -9.76
C GLU A 119 -22.67 3.59 -8.57
N PHE A 120 -23.05 4.87 -8.74
CA PHE A 120 -23.03 5.81 -7.63
C PHE A 120 -23.97 5.41 -6.48
N ARG A 121 -25.18 4.91 -6.79
CA ARG A 121 -26.08 4.37 -5.75
C ARG A 121 -25.46 3.20 -5.01
N ARG A 122 -24.81 2.28 -5.74
CA ARG A 122 -24.13 1.13 -5.12
C ARG A 122 -23.00 1.57 -4.19
N VAL A 123 -22.20 2.57 -4.58
CA VAL A 123 -21.16 3.17 -3.71
C VAL A 123 -21.78 3.72 -2.43
N LYS A 124 -22.86 4.49 -2.54
CA LYS A 124 -23.51 5.07 -1.35
C LYS A 124 -24.10 4.04 -0.41
N ASN A 125 -24.68 2.97 -0.95
CA ASN A 125 -25.22 1.89 -0.13
C ASN A 125 -24.08 1.17 0.61
N ALA A 126 -23.03 0.76 -0.10
CA ALA A 126 -21.87 0.11 0.51
C ALA A 126 -21.14 0.99 1.53
N GLN A 127 -21.11 2.31 1.30
CA GLN A 127 -20.61 3.27 2.28
C GLN A 127 -21.43 3.26 3.57
N GLY A 128 -22.76 3.16 3.48
CA GLY A 128 -23.63 3.01 4.64
C GLY A 128 -23.36 1.70 5.40
N ASP A 129 -23.15 0.59 4.68
CA ASP A 129 -22.80 -0.70 5.28
C ASP A 129 -21.44 -0.65 5.99
N TYR A 130 -20.45 0.01 5.37
CA TYR A 130 -19.14 0.23 6.00
C TYR A 130 -19.24 1.09 7.25
N GLU A 131 -20.01 2.18 7.23
CA GLU A 131 -20.25 3.02 8.41
C GLU A 131 -20.92 2.23 9.54
N GLY A 132 -21.89 1.39 9.20
CA GLY A 132 -22.52 0.45 10.14
C GLY A 132 -21.53 -0.51 10.78
N ALA A 133 -20.70 -1.17 9.96
CA ALA A 133 -19.69 -2.10 10.45
C ALA A 133 -18.61 -1.41 11.32
N VAL A 134 -18.23 -0.17 10.99
CA VAL A 134 -17.34 0.63 11.84
C VAL A 134 -17.97 0.96 13.19
N LEU A 135 -19.28 1.21 13.25
CA LEU A 135 -19.99 1.37 14.52
C LEU A 135 -19.98 0.08 15.35
N SER A 136 -20.18 -1.09 14.71
CA SER A 136 -20.06 -2.39 15.38
C SER A 136 -18.66 -2.61 15.96
N VAL A 137 -17.60 -2.33 15.21
CA VAL A 137 -16.22 -2.39 15.73
C VAL A 137 -16.04 -1.47 16.95
N ARG A 138 -16.58 -0.25 16.89
CA ARG A 138 -16.51 0.67 18.03
C ARG A 138 -17.30 0.19 19.24
N SER A 139 -18.38 -0.58 19.06
CA SER A 139 -19.17 -1.15 20.15
C SER A 139 -18.47 -2.34 20.77
N GLU A 140 -18.09 -3.31 19.94
CA GLU A 140 -17.65 -4.64 20.39
C GLU A 140 -16.17 -4.69 20.79
N CYS A 141 -15.35 -3.74 20.35
CA CYS A 141 -13.90 -3.71 20.61
C CYS A 141 -13.47 -2.70 21.70
N GLN A 142 -14.38 -2.28 22.58
CA GLN A 142 -14.09 -1.35 23.69
C GLN A 142 -13.56 -2.06 24.94
#